data_AF-A0A836XIA7-F1
#
_entry.id   AF-A0A836XIA7-F1
#
_cell.length_a   1.000
_cell.length_b   1.000
_cell.length_c   1.000
_cell.angle_alpha   90.00
_cell.angle_beta   90.00
_cell.angle_gamma   90.00
#
_symmetry.space_group_name_H-M   'P 1'
#
loop_
_entity.id
_entity.type
_entity.pdbx_description
1 polymer ?
#
loop_
_entity_poly.entity_id
_entity_poly.type
_entity_poly.pdbx_seq_one_letter_code
_entity_poly.pdbx_strand_id
1 'polypeptide(L)'
;MSILLALAFFAVPLYADIYDRLNELPRHLRSGGVPLDGIPAMSNPLPVTPAKAHYLTDADLVLGVLVNGAARAYPHNLGWKHEIINDQLGGRYICVTFCPLTSTGLVFDGTAPDSSQIELGVSGLLLNSNLVMYDRNDEEALYPQMIYANIGENQRGQSLTLMPVVETTWGLWRKMHPETTIAQAATGLDRYPIYIRNLYPIEDYSRYPYGNYRNDHQMIIFDPTTSPANEKLAAKEMVLGLRFAEESKAYPFGKMPATAAINDRVGDRDLLVVFDRKSATAIPYSRTVGDQVLTFLAHDREDGWPLALIDAETGSEWNMLGQAISGPFKGARLTQLAAYNSMWFGWSAYWPETKIWQGEGILPSP
;
A
#
# COMPACT_ATOMS: atom_id res chain seq x y z
N MET A 1 -16.21 -20.74 60.19
CA MET A 1 -17.07 -20.44 59.03
C MET A 1 -16.30 -19.46 58.16
N SER A 2 -15.49 -19.99 57.22
CA SER A 2 -14.63 -19.19 56.35
C SER A 2 -15.07 -19.44 54.92
N ILE A 3 -15.60 -18.41 54.28
CA ILE A 3 -16.05 -18.43 52.89
C ILE A 3 -14.84 -18.04 52.04
N LEU A 4 -14.33 -18.98 51.26
CA LEU A 4 -13.38 -18.69 50.18
C LEU A 4 -14.17 -18.05 49.02
N LEU A 5 -13.85 -16.79 48.70
CA LEU A 5 -14.29 -16.16 47.47
C LEU A 5 -13.37 -16.63 46.33
N ALA A 6 -13.90 -17.43 45.40
CA ALA A 6 -13.23 -17.74 44.15
C ALA A 6 -13.45 -16.56 43.17
N LEU A 7 -12.38 -15.81 42.90
CA LEU A 7 -12.35 -14.85 41.80
C LEU A 7 -12.24 -15.62 40.48
N ALA A 8 -13.34 -15.70 39.74
CA ALA A 8 -13.32 -16.14 38.36
C ALA A 8 -12.69 -15.06 37.49
N PHE A 9 -11.46 -15.28 37.04
CA PHE A 9 -10.89 -14.53 35.92
C PHE A 9 -11.68 -14.92 34.66
N PHE A 10 -12.58 -14.05 34.23
CA PHE A 10 -13.06 -14.08 32.85
C PHE A 10 -11.90 -13.66 31.97
N ALA A 11 -11.20 -14.63 31.37
CA ALA A 11 -10.33 -14.36 30.24
C ALA A 11 -11.21 -13.74 29.14
N VAL A 12 -11.05 -12.45 28.91
CA VAL A 12 -11.56 -11.81 27.69
C VAL A 12 -10.92 -12.59 26.54
N PRO A 13 -11.68 -13.16 25.59
CA PRO A 13 -11.07 -13.84 24.47
C PRO A 13 -10.19 -12.81 23.76
N LEU A 14 -8.88 -13.05 23.78
CA LEU A 14 -7.94 -12.37 22.90
C LEU A 14 -8.48 -12.65 21.50
N TYR A 15 -8.99 -11.62 20.81
CA TYR A 15 -9.44 -11.81 19.44
C TYR A 15 -8.25 -12.31 18.64
N ALA A 16 -8.30 -13.57 18.20
CA ALA A 16 -7.26 -14.19 17.42
C ALA A 16 -6.99 -13.34 16.18
N ASP A 17 -5.73 -12.96 15.98
CA ASP A 17 -5.31 -12.15 14.84
C ASP A 17 -5.64 -12.90 13.54
N ILE A 18 -5.75 -12.19 12.42
CA ILE A 18 -6.03 -12.84 11.14
C ILE A 18 -4.97 -13.88 10.76
N TYR A 19 -3.72 -13.66 11.20
CA TYR A 19 -2.63 -14.62 11.00
C TYR A 19 -2.77 -15.89 11.87
N ASP A 20 -3.52 -15.84 12.97
CA ASP A 20 -3.80 -17.03 13.80
C ASP A 20 -4.90 -17.93 13.20
N ARG A 21 -5.63 -17.42 12.19
CA ARG A 21 -6.80 -18.08 11.58
C ARG A 21 -6.67 -18.24 10.08
N LEU A 22 -5.45 -18.31 9.54
CA LEU A 22 -5.20 -18.48 8.11
C LEU A 22 -5.87 -19.72 7.52
N ASN A 23 -6.02 -20.79 8.31
CA ASN A 23 -6.73 -22.02 7.93
C ASN A 23 -8.24 -21.82 7.70
N GLU A 24 -8.82 -20.78 8.29
CA GLU A 24 -10.23 -20.45 8.12
C GLU A 24 -10.48 -19.60 6.87
N LEU A 25 -9.51 -18.79 6.43
CA LEU A 25 -9.70 -17.83 5.34
C LEU A 25 -10.16 -18.43 4.00
N PRO A 26 -9.77 -19.65 3.59
CA PRO A 26 -10.29 -20.27 2.37
C PRO A 26 -11.82 -20.34 2.29
N ARG A 27 -12.53 -20.49 3.43
CA ARG A 27 -14.02 -20.55 3.44
C ARG A 27 -14.68 -19.20 3.09
N HIS A 28 -13.90 -18.12 3.16
CA HIS A 28 -14.33 -16.75 2.86
C HIS A 28 -14.04 -16.33 1.43
N LEU A 29 -13.33 -17.15 0.64
CA LEU A 29 -13.05 -16.86 -0.76
C LEU A 29 -14.34 -16.77 -1.57
N ARG A 30 -14.37 -15.82 -2.49
CA ARG A 30 -15.47 -15.60 -3.44
C ARG A 30 -14.89 -15.45 -4.83
N SER A 31 -15.62 -15.93 -5.84
CA SER A 31 -15.26 -15.65 -7.23
C SER A 31 -15.51 -14.18 -7.54
N GLY A 32 -14.54 -13.52 -8.15
CA GLY A 32 -14.67 -12.17 -8.72
C GLY A 32 -15.37 -12.15 -10.08
N GLY A 33 -15.83 -13.30 -10.58
CA GLY A 33 -16.54 -13.43 -11.87
C GLY A 33 -15.64 -13.65 -13.09
N VAL A 34 -14.33 -13.84 -12.89
CA VAL A 34 -13.35 -14.18 -13.93
C VAL A 34 -12.62 -15.48 -13.55
N PRO A 35 -12.16 -16.28 -14.52
CA PRO A 35 -11.33 -17.45 -14.24
C PRO A 35 -9.91 -17.04 -13.79
N LEU A 36 -9.12 -18.03 -13.38
CA LEU A 36 -7.68 -17.91 -13.19
C LEU A 36 -7.04 -17.21 -14.40
N ASP A 37 -6.23 -16.17 -14.15
CA ASP A 37 -5.60 -15.33 -15.17
C ASP A 37 -6.58 -14.66 -16.16
N GLY A 38 -7.88 -14.62 -15.83
CA GLY A 38 -8.91 -13.94 -16.62
C GLY A 38 -8.75 -12.42 -16.67
N ILE A 39 -8.01 -11.85 -15.71
CA ILE A 39 -7.42 -10.52 -15.78
C ILE A 39 -5.91 -10.73 -15.97
N PRO A 40 -5.33 -10.32 -17.11
CA PRO A 40 -3.96 -10.66 -17.44
C PRO A 40 -2.99 -9.80 -16.64
N ALA A 41 -2.22 -10.41 -15.74
CA ALA A 41 -1.10 -9.77 -15.06
C ALA A 41 0.03 -9.43 -16.05
N MET A 42 0.65 -8.26 -15.90
CA MET A 42 1.79 -7.86 -16.74
C MET A 42 3.08 -8.52 -16.26
N SER A 43 3.95 -8.91 -17.19
CA SER A 43 5.28 -9.47 -16.91
C SER A 43 6.34 -8.64 -17.64
N ASN A 44 7.22 -8.00 -16.86
CA ASN A 44 8.34 -7.17 -17.31
C ASN A 44 7.95 -6.17 -18.41
N PRO A 45 6.97 -5.28 -18.17
CA PRO A 45 6.57 -4.28 -19.15
C PRO A 45 7.73 -3.37 -19.53
N LEU A 46 7.66 -2.78 -20.73
CA LEU A 46 8.71 -1.89 -21.19
C LEU A 46 8.80 -0.64 -20.28
N PRO A 47 9.99 -0.29 -19.79
CA PRO A 47 10.19 1.00 -19.15
C PRO A 47 10.28 2.09 -20.20
N VAL A 48 9.52 3.17 -20.02
CA VAL A 48 9.60 4.34 -20.89
C VAL A 48 9.85 5.62 -20.11
N THR A 49 10.25 6.66 -20.81
CA THR A 49 10.42 8.00 -20.23
C THR A 49 9.06 8.64 -19.92
N PRO A 50 8.98 9.61 -19.00
CA PRO A 50 7.75 10.35 -18.73
C PRO A 50 7.07 10.96 -19.96
N ALA A 51 7.85 11.34 -20.97
CA ALA A 51 7.34 11.89 -22.23
C ALA A 51 6.49 10.91 -23.06
N LYS A 52 6.54 9.60 -22.77
CA LYS A 52 5.73 8.56 -23.45
C LYS A 52 4.43 8.23 -22.72
N ALA A 53 4.23 8.76 -21.50
CA ALA A 53 3.06 8.53 -20.66
C ALA A 53 1.85 9.39 -21.07
N HIS A 54 1.52 9.45 -22.37
CA HIS A 54 0.48 10.36 -22.89
C HIS A 54 -0.93 10.07 -22.36
N TYR A 55 -1.17 8.87 -21.81
CA TYR A 55 -2.45 8.48 -21.21
C TYR A 55 -2.62 8.97 -19.76
N LEU A 56 -1.62 9.65 -19.20
CA LEU A 56 -1.66 10.21 -17.85
C LEU A 56 -1.70 11.73 -17.86
N THR A 57 -2.42 12.26 -16.89
CA THR A 57 -2.42 13.65 -16.44
C THR A 57 -1.62 13.77 -15.15
N ASP A 58 -1.28 15.00 -14.76
CA ASP A 58 -0.57 15.24 -13.49
C ASP A 58 -1.35 14.81 -12.25
N ALA A 59 -2.67 14.68 -12.35
CA ALA A 59 -3.55 14.31 -11.25
C ALA A 59 -3.75 12.79 -11.11
N ASP A 60 -3.35 11.99 -12.11
CA ASP A 60 -3.48 10.54 -12.04
C ASP A 60 -2.57 9.96 -10.95
N LEU A 61 -3.06 8.97 -10.20
CA LEU A 61 -2.29 8.33 -9.14
C LEU A 61 -1.33 7.28 -9.69
N VAL A 62 -0.16 7.22 -9.08
CA VAL A 62 0.88 6.23 -9.36
C VAL A 62 1.39 5.62 -8.07
N LEU A 63 1.75 4.34 -8.13
CA LEU A 63 2.63 3.71 -7.17
C LEU A 63 4.07 3.97 -7.62
N GLY A 64 4.79 4.79 -6.88
CA GLY A 64 6.19 5.08 -7.09
C GLY A 64 7.09 4.14 -6.30
N VAL A 65 8.04 3.50 -7.00
CA VAL A 65 8.99 2.57 -6.39
C VAL A 65 10.42 3.04 -6.68
N LEU A 66 11.25 3.06 -5.65
CA LEU A 66 12.68 3.37 -5.73
C LEU A 66 13.50 2.17 -5.22
N VAL A 67 14.27 1.54 -6.10
CA VAL A 67 15.15 0.42 -5.74
C VAL A 67 16.55 0.71 -6.25
N ASN A 68 17.55 0.69 -5.37
CA ASN A 68 18.96 0.87 -5.71
C ASN A 68 19.23 2.09 -6.61
N GLY A 69 18.52 3.21 -6.36
CA GLY A 69 18.63 4.45 -7.12
C GLY A 69 17.79 4.51 -8.42
N ALA A 70 17.20 3.39 -8.86
CA ALA A 70 16.31 3.35 -10.01
C ALA A 70 14.86 3.62 -9.56
N ALA A 71 14.24 4.66 -10.12
CA ALA A 71 12.85 5.03 -9.86
C ALA A 71 11.93 4.61 -11.01
N ARG A 72 10.77 4.02 -10.68
CA ARG A 72 9.71 3.71 -11.65
C ARG A 72 8.34 4.02 -11.06
N ALA A 73 7.48 4.62 -11.88
CA ALA A 73 6.06 4.76 -11.60
C ALA A 73 5.25 3.62 -12.22
N TYR A 74 4.29 3.12 -11.46
CA TYR A 74 3.28 2.15 -11.87
C TYR A 74 1.91 2.81 -11.73
N PRO A 75 1.32 3.28 -12.83
CA PRO A 75 0.07 4.01 -12.76
C PRO A 75 -1.09 3.14 -12.29
N HIS A 76 -1.97 3.73 -11.48
CA HIS A 76 -3.22 3.10 -11.07
C HIS A 76 -4.03 2.61 -12.28
N ASN A 77 -3.96 3.34 -13.39
CA ASN A 77 -4.56 3.02 -14.67
C ASN A 77 -4.22 1.61 -15.17
N LEU A 78 -2.98 1.17 -14.98
CA LEU A 78 -2.58 -0.21 -15.27
C LEU A 78 -3.19 -1.18 -14.27
N GLY A 79 -3.16 -0.83 -12.98
CA GLY A 79 -3.77 -1.60 -11.89
C GLY A 79 -5.26 -1.86 -12.08
N TRP A 80 -6.03 -0.95 -12.68
CA TRP A 80 -7.47 -1.14 -12.96
C TRP A 80 -7.74 -2.22 -14.01
N LYS A 81 -6.74 -2.57 -14.81
CA LYS A 81 -6.87 -3.43 -15.99
C LYS A 81 -6.11 -4.75 -15.83
N HIS A 82 -5.03 -4.75 -15.05
CA HIS A 82 -4.12 -5.88 -14.91
C HIS A 82 -3.97 -6.37 -13.48
N GLU A 83 -4.26 -5.52 -12.49
CA GLU A 83 -4.14 -5.77 -11.05
C GLU A 83 -2.74 -6.15 -10.54
N ILE A 84 -1.89 -6.79 -11.35
CA ILE A 84 -0.55 -7.26 -10.98
C ILE A 84 0.42 -6.95 -12.13
N ILE A 85 1.61 -6.48 -11.75
CA ILE A 85 2.75 -6.23 -12.62
C ILE A 85 3.98 -6.86 -11.97
N ASN A 86 4.48 -7.95 -12.54
CA ASN A 86 5.77 -8.53 -12.18
C ASN A 86 6.85 -7.78 -12.96
N ASP A 87 7.87 -7.24 -12.30
CA ASP A 87 8.86 -6.38 -12.94
C ASP A 87 10.27 -6.58 -12.34
N GLN A 88 11.26 -6.00 -13.00
CA GLN A 88 12.62 -5.87 -12.50
C GLN A 88 13.03 -4.39 -12.46
N LEU A 89 13.47 -3.93 -11.28
CA LEU A 89 13.88 -2.55 -11.04
C LEU A 89 15.14 -2.52 -10.17
N GLY A 90 16.15 -1.75 -10.58
CA GLY A 90 17.39 -1.60 -9.80
C GLY A 90 18.11 -2.92 -9.52
N GLY A 91 17.95 -3.92 -10.39
CA GLY A 91 18.53 -5.25 -10.21
C GLY A 91 17.78 -6.19 -9.26
N ARG A 92 16.58 -5.82 -8.78
CA ARG A 92 15.71 -6.69 -7.96
C ARG A 92 14.42 -7.00 -8.68
N TYR A 93 13.89 -8.21 -8.49
CA TYR A 93 12.54 -8.54 -8.90
C TYR A 93 11.55 -7.92 -7.91
N ILE A 94 10.43 -7.40 -8.43
CA ILE A 94 9.34 -6.86 -7.63
C ILE A 94 8.01 -7.31 -8.19
N CYS A 95 7.00 -7.40 -7.33
CA CYS A 95 5.62 -7.63 -7.72
C CYS A 95 4.78 -6.43 -7.27
N VAL A 96 4.35 -5.61 -8.22
CA VAL A 96 3.47 -4.46 -7.96
C VAL A 96 2.03 -4.91 -8.14
N THR A 97 1.20 -4.65 -7.13
CA THR A 97 -0.16 -5.17 -7.06
C THR A 97 -1.13 -4.05 -6.72
N PHE A 98 -2.30 -4.09 -7.33
CA PHE A 98 -3.33 -3.09 -7.15
C PHE A 98 -4.72 -3.75 -7.18
N CYS A 99 -5.50 -3.56 -6.12
CA CYS A 99 -6.89 -3.96 -6.12
C CYS A 99 -7.81 -2.73 -6.29
N PRO A 100 -8.51 -2.59 -7.43
CA PRO A 100 -9.37 -1.44 -7.68
C PRO A 100 -10.59 -1.36 -6.77
N LEU A 101 -11.02 -2.50 -6.21
CA LEU A 101 -12.17 -2.57 -5.33
C LEU A 101 -11.88 -2.06 -3.91
N THR A 102 -10.63 -2.15 -3.45
CA THR A 102 -10.23 -1.66 -2.12
C THR A 102 -9.29 -0.46 -2.18
N SER A 103 -8.91 -0.03 -3.39
CA SER A 103 -7.92 1.01 -3.66
C SER A 103 -6.60 0.77 -2.94
N THR A 104 -6.16 -0.48 -2.89
CA THR A 104 -4.93 -0.91 -2.23
C THR A 104 -3.83 -1.13 -3.25
N GLY A 105 -2.71 -0.44 -3.08
CA GLY A 105 -1.49 -0.61 -3.86
C GLY A 105 -0.36 -1.14 -2.99
N LEU A 106 0.10 -2.36 -3.26
CA LEU A 106 1.16 -3.02 -2.49
C LEU A 106 2.27 -3.49 -3.43
N VAL A 107 3.51 -3.37 -2.98
CA VAL A 107 4.69 -3.83 -3.71
C VAL A 107 5.41 -4.86 -2.86
N PHE A 108 5.73 -6.00 -3.44
CA PHE A 108 6.45 -7.08 -2.78
C PHE A 108 7.84 -7.27 -3.39
N ASP A 109 8.79 -7.74 -2.58
CA ASP A 109 10.02 -8.32 -3.10
C ASP A 109 9.64 -9.57 -3.90
N GLY A 110 9.93 -9.51 -5.20
CA GLY A 110 9.64 -10.58 -6.15
C GLY A 110 10.78 -11.58 -6.24
N THR A 111 11.75 -11.57 -5.33
CA THR A 111 12.89 -12.48 -5.36
C THR A 111 12.61 -13.71 -4.51
N ALA A 112 12.55 -14.88 -5.13
CA ALA A 112 12.38 -16.16 -4.44
C ALA A 112 13.66 -16.57 -3.68
N PRO A 113 13.59 -17.52 -2.73
CA PRO A 113 14.76 -18.00 -1.99
C PRO A 113 15.90 -18.56 -2.87
N ASP A 114 15.58 -19.09 -4.04
CA ASP A 114 16.55 -19.59 -5.04
C ASP A 114 17.03 -18.49 -6.02
N SER A 115 16.72 -17.21 -5.73
CA SER A 115 17.00 -16.03 -6.54
C SER A 115 16.26 -15.95 -7.88
N SER A 116 15.28 -16.83 -8.13
CA SER A 116 14.36 -16.69 -9.26
C SER A 116 13.31 -15.60 -9.01
N GLN A 117 12.56 -15.25 -10.06
CA GLN A 117 11.45 -14.31 -9.93
C GLN A 117 10.21 -15.06 -9.43
N ILE A 118 9.64 -14.59 -8.31
CA ILE A 118 8.25 -14.87 -7.95
C ILE A 118 7.38 -14.21 -9.03
N GLU A 119 6.53 -14.98 -9.67
CA GLU A 119 5.60 -14.47 -10.66
C GLU A 119 4.17 -14.59 -10.15
N LEU A 120 3.61 -13.48 -9.69
CA LEU A 120 2.23 -13.45 -9.24
C LEU A 120 1.26 -13.34 -10.43
N GLY A 121 0.15 -14.08 -10.35
CA GLY A 121 -0.98 -13.99 -11.26
C GLY A 121 -2.28 -13.67 -10.54
N VAL A 122 -3.32 -13.32 -11.32
CA VAL A 122 -4.65 -13.01 -10.77
C VAL A 122 -5.44 -14.31 -10.63
N SER A 123 -5.82 -14.68 -9.41
CA SER A 123 -6.52 -15.96 -9.17
C SER A 123 -7.98 -15.98 -9.66
N GLY A 124 -8.57 -14.79 -9.89
CA GLY A 124 -10.01 -14.63 -10.08
C GLY A 124 -10.82 -14.76 -8.78
N LEU A 125 -10.15 -14.95 -7.64
CA LEU A 125 -10.75 -15.00 -6.31
C LEU A 125 -10.55 -13.68 -5.57
N LEU A 126 -11.46 -13.43 -4.64
CA LEU A 126 -11.46 -12.30 -3.74
C LEU A 126 -11.59 -12.78 -2.30
N LEU A 127 -10.93 -12.06 -1.39
CA LEU A 127 -11.14 -12.14 0.04
C LEU A 127 -11.43 -10.74 0.55
N ASN A 128 -12.60 -10.53 1.17
CA ASN A 128 -13.07 -9.22 1.61
C ASN A 128 -13.07 -8.12 0.53
N SER A 129 -13.58 -8.44 -0.67
CA SER A 129 -13.52 -7.56 -1.85
C SER A 129 -12.10 -7.24 -2.34
N ASN A 130 -11.06 -7.82 -1.73
CA ASN A 130 -9.67 -7.60 -2.07
C ASN A 130 -9.11 -8.75 -2.91
N LEU A 131 -8.19 -8.39 -3.81
CA LEU A 131 -7.49 -9.30 -4.72
C LEU A 131 -6.86 -10.47 -3.96
N VAL A 132 -7.07 -11.69 -4.46
CA VAL A 132 -6.25 -12.86 -4.10
C VAL A 132 -5.34 -13.17 -5.26
N MET A 133 -4.05 -13.17 -4.99
CA MET A 133 -2.99 -13.47 -5.96
C MET A 133 -2.63 -14.94 -5.84
N TYR A 134 -2.08 -15.52 -6.89
CA TYR A 134 -1.45 -16.84 -6.82
C TYR A 134 -0.02 -16.78 -7.35
N ASP A 135 0.84 -17.69 -6.91
CA ASP A 135 2.19 -17.83 -7.50
C ASP A 135 2.10 -18.75 -8.72
N ARG A 136 2.60 -18.30 -9.87
CA ARG A 136 2.62 -19.12 -11.09
C ARG A 136 3.61 -20.28 -11.04
N ASN A 137 4.55 -20.23 -10.09
CA ASN A 137 5.46 -21.34 -9.82
C ASN A 137 4.84 -22.39 -8.88
N ASP A 138 3.76 -22.05 -8.17
CA ASP A 138 2.97 -22.93 -7.29
C ASP A 138 1.50 -22.48 -7.27
N GLU A 139 0.68 -23.04 -8.17
CA GLU A 139 -0.71 -22.61 -8.35
C GLU A 139 -1.61 -22.87 -7.13
N GLU A 140 -1.15 -23.66 -6.15
CA GLU A 140 -1.87 -23.88 -4.89
C GLU A 140 -1.59 -22.77 -3.86
N ALA A 141 -0.53 -21.98 -4.05
CA ALA A 141 -0.18 -20.86 -3.18
C ALA A 141 -1.08 -19.66 -3.48
N LEU A 142 -1.93 -19.29 -2.51
CA LEU A 142 -2.88 -18.19 -2.61
C LEU A 142 -2.56 -17.11 -1.59
N TYR A 143 -2.35 -15.88 -2.06
CA TYR A 143 -1.98 -14.73 -1.24
C TYR A 143 -3.07 -13.66 -1.30
N PRO A 144 -3.94 -13.53 -0.29
CA PRO A 144 -4.81 -12.36 -0.18
C PRO A 144 -3.95 -11.11 0.00
N GLN A 145 -4.09 -10.15 -0.92
CA GLN A 145 -3.11 -9.07 -1.11
C GLN A 145 -2.84 -8.28 0.17
N MET A 146 -3.88 -7.92 0.94
CA MET A 146 -3.76 -7.08 2.13
C MET A 146 -3.03 -7.74 3.32
N ILE A 147 -3.03 -9.07 3.43
CA ILE A 147 -2.28 -9.81 4.46
C ILE A 147 -1.04 -10.51 3.93
N TYR A 148 -0.91 -10.63 2.59
CA TYR A 148 0.27 -11.12 1.87
C TYR A 148 0.87 -12.43 2.41
N ALA A 149 0.05 -13.24 3.07
CA ALA A 149 0.39 -14.55 3.61
C ALA A 149 -0.36 -15.64 2.87
N ASN A 150 0.33 -16.74 2.59
CA ASN A 150 -0.21 -17.88 1.87
C ASN A 150 -1.34 -18.54 2.68
N ILE A 151 -2.51 -18.67 2.08
CA ILE A 151 -3.69 -19.39 2.62
C ILE A 151 -3.96 -20.69 1.85
N GLY A 152 -3.08 -21.10 0.94
CA GLY A 152 -3.04 -22.43 0.34
C GLY A 152 -2.72 -23.51 1.37
N GLU A 153 -2.94 -24.78 1.01
CA GLU A 153 -2.62 -25.90 1.89
C GLU A 153 -1.10 -26.07 2.07
N ASN A 154 -0.35 -25.95 0.97
CA ASN A 154 1.11 -25.98 0.99
C ASN A 154 1.66 -24.65 1.50
N GLN A 155 2.61 -24.72 2.43
CA GLN A 155 3.35 -23.55 2.95
C GLN A 155 2.44 -22.43 3.50
N ARG A 156 1.28 -22.79 4.08
CA ARG A 156 0.36 -21.84 4.72
C ARG A 156 1.10 -20.97 5.74
N GLY A 157 0.86 -19.67 5.68
CA GLY A 157 1.51 -18.68 6.55
C GLY A 157 2.87 -18.18 6.06
N GLN A 158 3.42 -18.74 4.98
CA GLN A 158 4.54 -18.10 4.30
C GLN A 158 4.09 -16.76 3.73
N SER A 159 4.83 -15.70 4.05
CA SER A 159 4.49 -14.34 3.62
C SER A 159 5.43 -13.82 2.54
N LEU A 160 4.87 -13.04 1.63
CA LEU A 160 5.63 -12.17 0.75
C LEU A 160 6.26 -11.03 1.57
N THR A 161 7.42 -10.54 1.15
CA THR A 161 8.07 -9.41 1.82
C THR A 161 7.52 -8.10 1.26
N LEU A 162 6.73 -7.37 2.05
CA LEU A 162 6.22 -6.05 1.67
C LEU A 162 7.36 -5.02 1.57
N MET A 163 7.40 -4.28 0.47
CA MET A 163 8.34 -3.21 0.21
C MET A 163 7.70 -1.83 0.45
N PRO A 164 8.49 -0.81 0.84
CA PRO A 164 8.02 0.57 0.82
C PRO A 164 7.60 1.02 -0.58
N VAL A 165 6.49 1.73 -0.66
CA VAL A 165 5.94 2.32 -1.88
C VAL A 165 5.43 3.72 -1.56
N VAL A 166 5.54 4.64 -2.51
CA VAL A 166 4.93 5.96 -2.42
C VAL A 166 3.75 6.01 -3.38
N GLU A 167 2.53 5.99 -2.84
CA GLU A 167 1.33 6.30 -3.63
C GLU A 167 1.13 7.82 -3.63
N THR A 168 1.08 8.41 -4.82
CA THR A 168 1.01 9.86 -5.00
C THR A 168 0.50 10.20 -6.40
N THR A 169 0.28 11.47 -6.70
CA THR A 169 -0.02 11.91 -8.07
C THR A 169 1.21 11.85 -8.96
N TRP A 170 0.99 11.57 -10.25
CA TRP A 170 2.04 11.51 -11.27
C TRP A 170 2.86 12.80 -11.33
N GLY A 171 2.19 13.96 -11.24
CA GLY A 171 2.86 15.25 -11.22
C GLY A 171 3.85 15.38 -10.06
N LEU A 172 3.44 14.96 -8.85
CA LEU A 172 4.30 15.03 -7.67
C LEU A 172 5.42 13.98 -7.72
N TRP A 173 5.14 12.75 -8.17
CA TRP A 173 6.17 11.73 -8.36
C TRP A 173 7.27 12.17 -9.33
N ARG A 174 6.92 12.78 -10.48
CA ARG A 174 7.92 13.33 -11.41
C ARG A 174 8.77 14.42 -10.78
N LYS A 175 8.18 15.24 -9.89
CA LYS A 175 8.92 16.25 -9.15
C LYS A 175 9.88 15.60 -8.14
N MET A 176 9.47 14.52 -7.47
CA MET A 176 10.29 13.70 -6.57
C MET A 176 11.45 13.01 -7.29
N HIS A 177 11.18 12.45 -8.46
CA HIS A 177 12.12 11.64 -9.23
C HIS A 177 12.10 12.05 -10.72
N PRO A 178 12.82 13.11 -11.11
CA PRO A 178 12.83 13.60 -12.50
C PRO A 178 13.32 12.55 -13.52
N GLU A 179 14.25 11.69 -13.09
CA GLU A 179 14.82 10.60 -13.90
C GLU A 179 13.98 9.32 -13.86
N THR A 180 12.76 9.36 -13.29
CA THR A 180 11.90 8.18 -13.20
C THR A 180 11.55 7.61 -14.57
N THR A 181 11.48 6.29 -14.63
CA THR A 181 10.79 5.59 -15.72
C THR A 181 9.31 5.38 -15.36
N ILE A 182 8.52 4.88 -16.30
CA ILE A 182 7.15 4.45 -16.11
C ILE A 182 6.93 3.10 -16.79
N ALA A 183 6.17 2.21 -16.15
CA ALA A 183 5.73 0.96 -16.78
C ALA A 183 4.78 1.26 -17.94
N GLN A 184 5.09 0.79 -19.14
CA GLN A 184 4.34 1.11 -20.35
C GLN A 184 3.06 0.27 -20.47
N ALA A 185 1.91 0.96 -20.60
CA ALA A 185 0.63 0.36 -20.97
C ALA A 185 0.74 -0.48 -22.25
N ALA A 186 -0.07 -1.55 -22.34
CA ALA A 186 -0.11 -2.48 -23.47
C ALA A 186 1.20 -3.25 -23.77
N THR A 187 2.11 -3.37 -22.80
CA THR A 187 3.33 -4.19 -22.88
C THR A 187 3.38 -5.23 -21.76
N GLY A 188 4.29 -6.20 -21.83
CA GLY A 188 4.41 -7.26 -20.82
C GLY A 188 3.25 -8.26 -20.84
N LEU A 189 2.56 -8.40 -21.96
CA LEU A 189 1.42 -9.32 -22.14
C LEU A 189 1.77 -10.51 -23.06
N ASP A 190 3.05 -10.74 -23.33
CA ASP A 190 3.50 -11.71 -24.34
C ASP A 190 3.19 -13.17 -24.00
N ARG A 191 2.94 -13.47 -22.73
CA ARG A 191 2.42 -14.78 -22.28
C ARG A 191 1.00 -15.07 -22.78
N TYR A 192 0.21 -14.03 -23.03
CA TYR A 192 -1.20 -14.18 -23.38
C TYR A 192 -1.40 -14.29 -24.90
N PRO A 193 -2.39 -15.07 -25.36
CA PRO A 193 -2.76 -15.11 -26.76
C PRO A 193 -3.09 -13.73 -27.33
N ILE A 194 -2.83 -13.53 -28.63
CA ILE A 194 -3.06 -12.25 -29.32
C ILE A 194 -4.47 -11.70 -29.14
N TYR A 195 -5.49 -12.56 -29.08
CA TYR A 195 -6.87 -12.12 -28.90
C TYR A 195 -7.12 -11.51 -27.52
N ILE A 196 -6.43 -11.96 -26.47
CA ILE A 196 -6.46 -11.32 -25.14
C ILE A 196 -5.72 -10.00 -25.19
N ARG A 197 -4.53 -9.96 -25.79
CA ARG A 197 -3.71 -8.73 -25.91
C ARG A 197 -4.47 -7.60 -26.60
N ASN A 198 -5.26 -7.93 -27.63
CA ASN A 198 -6.07 -6.96 -28.37
C ASN A 198 -7.22 -6.34 -27.56
N LEU A 199 -7.54 -6.89 -26.37
CA LEU A 199 -8.52 -6.30 -25.45
C LEU A 199 -7.94 -5.16 -24.60
N TYR A 200 -6.63 -4.89 -24.70
CA TYR A 200 -5.94 -3.88 -23.90
C TYR A 200 -5.19 -2.86 -24.77
N PRO A 201 -5.88 -2.14 -25.67
CA PRO A 201 -5.27 -1.06 -26.44
C PRO A 201 -4.89 0.11 -25.50
N ILE A 202 -3.91 0.92 -25.87
CA ILE A 202 -3.37 1.97 -24.99
C ILE A 202 -4.42 3.02 -24.58
N GLU A 203 -5.44 3.24 -25.41
CA GLU A 203 -6.52 4.19 -25.19
C GLU A 203 -7.39 3.81 -23.97
N ASP A 204 -7.51 2.51 -23.68
CA ASP A 204 -8.36 1.98 -22.60
C ASP A 204 -7.85 2.32 -21.21
N TYR A 205 -6.57 2.69 -21.09
CA TYR A 205 -5.95 3.05 -19.83
C TYR A 205 -6.25 4.50 -19.41
N SER A 206 -6.80 5.34 -20.29
CA SER A 206 -7.18 6.71 -19.94
C SER A 206 -8.51 6.78 -19.16
N ARG A 207 -9.27 5.69 -19.10
CA ARG A 207 -10.64 5.67 -18.56
C ARG A 207 -10.77 4.75 -17.36
N TYR A 208 -11.25 5.31 -16.25
CA TYR A 208 -11.61 4.52 -15.07
C TYR A 208 -12.79 3.57 -15.38
N PRO A 209 -12.64 2.24 -15.20
CA PRO A 209 -13.64 1.29 -15.69
C PRO A 209 -14.80 1.04 -14.71
N TYR A 210 -14.70 1.46 -13.45
CA TYR A 210 -15.69 1.14 -12.41
C TYR A 210 -16.70 2.28 -12.13
N GLY A 211 -16.98 3.14 -13.12
CA GLY A 211 -17.99 4.20 -12.99
C GLY A 211 -17.78 5.10 -11.76
N ASN A 212 -18.84 5.26 -10.94
CA ASN A 212 -18.79 6.05 -9.71
C ASN A 212 -18.32 5.26 -8.48
N TYR A 213 -17.87 4.00 -8.63
CA TYR A 213 -17.57 3.11 -7.51
C TYR A 213 -16.71 3.77 -6.43
N ARG A 214 -15.63 4.48 -6.78
CA ARG A 214 -14.76 5.12 -5.77
C ARG A 214 -15.46 6.10 -4.84
N ASN A 215 -16.48 6.79 -5.34
CA ASN A 215 -17.14 7.89 -4.64
C ASN A 215 -18.47 7.47 -4.03
N ASP A 216 -19.04 6.33 -4.44
CA ASP A 216 -20.27 5.79 -3.87
C ASP A 216 -19.94 4.88 -2.68
N HIS A 217 -20.04 5.43 -1.47
CA HIS A 217 -19.76 4.71 -0.22
C HIS A 217 -20.75 3.56 0.07
N GLN A 218 -21.88 3.50 -0.63
CA GLN A 218 -22.88 2.44 -0.47
C GLN A 218 -22.67 1.29 -1.47
N MET A 219 -22.00 1.55 -2.59
CA MET A 219 -21.73 0.53 -3.61
C MET A 219 -20.60 -0.42 -3.21
N ILE A 220 -20.88 -1.49 -2.49
CA ILE A 220 -19.94 -2.60 -2.26
C ILE A 220 -20.31 -3.76 -3.19
N ILE A 221 -19.41 -4.15 -4.10
CA ILE A 221 -19.68 -5.21 -5.11
C ILE A 221 -19.61 -6.59 -4.45
N PHE A 222 -18.63 -6.81 -3.56
CA PHE A 222 -18.44 -8.04 -2.81
C PHE A 222 -18.28 -7.71 -1.32
N ASP A 223 -19.24 -8.14 -0.50
CA ASP A 223 -19.21 -7.82 0.93
C ASP A 223 -18.05 -8.54 1.64
N PRO A 224 -17.34 -7.86 2.58
CA PRO A 224 -16.43 -8.52 3.48
C PRO A 224 -17.10 -9.57 4.36
N THR A 225 -16.38 -10.66 4.66
CA THR A 225 -16.95 -11.79 5.40
C THR A 225 -16.09 -12.30 6.55
N THR A 226 -14.83 -11.86 6.70
CA THR A 226 -13.97 -12.27 7.82
C THR A 226 -14.28 -11.56 9.12
N SER A 227 -14.99 -10.43 9.07
CA SER A 227 -15.41 -9.64 10.22
C SER A 227 -16.68 -8.85 9.90
N PRO A 228 -17.50 -8.47 10.90
CA PRO A 228 -18.63 -7.57 10.71
C PRO A 228 -18.20 -6.21 10.14
N ALA A 229 -19.13 -5.52 9.47
CA ALA A 229 -18.90 -4.16 8.99
C ALA A 229 -18.52 -3.24 10.17
N ASN A 230 -17.55 -2.35 9.92
CA ASN A 230 -17.04 -1.43 10.93
C ASN A 230 -17.47 0.01 10.62
N GLU A 231 -18.43 0.54 11.38
CA GLU A 231 -19.05 1.84 11.14
C GLU A 231 -18.27 3.03 11.74
N LYS A 232 -17.05 2.82 12.25
CA LYS A 232 -16.21 3.90 12.82
C LYS A 232 -15.82 4.96 11.78
N LEU A 233 -15.80 4.61 10.49
CA LEU A 233 -15.54 5.50 9.35
C LEU A 233 -16.45 5.10 8.19
N ALA A 234 -16.66 6.02 7.23
CA ALA A 234 -17.40 5.70 6.01
C ALA A 234 -16.67 4.61 5.22
N ALA A 235 -17.40 3.70 4.57
CA ALA A 235 -16.83 2.50 3.95
C ALA A 235 -15.62 2.78 3.04
N LYS A 236 -15.70 3.80 2.18
CA LYS A 236 -14.63 4.19 1.24
C LYS A 236 -13.77 5.36 1.71
N GLU A 237 -13.81 5.70 3.00
CA GLU A 237 -12.80 6.60 3.59
C GLU A 237 -11.41 6.01 3.34
N MET A 238 -10.54 6.77 2.68
CA MET A 238 -9.15 6.36 2.47
C MET A 238 -8.38 6.48 3.77
N VAL A 239 -7.65 5.43 4.13
CA VAL A 239 -6.76 5.40 5.28
C VAL A 239 -5.36 4.98 4.83
N LEU A 240 -4.32 5.58 5.41
CA LEU A 240 -3.01 4.92 5.46
C LEU A 240 -3.09 3.87 6.56
N GLY A 241 -2.89 2.61 6.19
CA GLY A 241 -2.87 1.50 7.11
C GLY A 241 -1.45 1.08 7.44
N LEU A 242 -1.12 1.03 8.74
CA LEU A 242 0.13 0.47 9.22
C LEU A 242 -0.13 -0.75 10.08
N ARG A 243 0.73 -1.76 9.91
CA ARG A 243 0.76 -2.93 10.78
C ARG A 243 2.20 -3.33 11.09
N PHE A 244 2.54 -3.38 12.37
CA PHE A 244 3.82 -3.86 12.87
C PHE A 244 3.59 -4.82 14.02
N ALA A 245 4.15 -6.03 13.91
CA ALA A 245 3.85 -7.14 14.81
C ALA A 245 2.33 -7.39 14.94
N GLU A 246 1.79 -7.29 16.15
CA GLU A 246 0.37 -7.47 16.46
C GLU A 246 -0.42 -6.15 16.48
N GLU A 247 0.24 -5.01 16.30
CA GLU A 247 -0.42 -3.71 16.31
C GLU A 247 -0.75 -3.23 14.90
N SER A 248 -1.99 -2.79 14.72
CA SER A 248 -2.44 -2.10 13.53
C SER A 248 -3.00 -0.72 13.87
N LYS A 249 -2.70 0.28 13.04
CA LYS A 249 -3.22 1.64 13.17
C LYS A 249 -3.56 2.22 11.80
N ALA A 250 -4.72 2.86 11.71
CA ALA A 250 -5.22 3.54 10.51
C ALA A 250 -5.21 5.06 10.70
N TYR A 251 -4.79 5.77 9.65
CA TYR A 251 -4.74 7.24 9.59
C TYR A 251 -5.71 7.73 8.50
N PRO A 252 -6.92 8.18 8.85
CA PRO A 252 -7.93 8.57 7.88
C PRO A 252 -7.59 9.91 7.20
N PHE A 253 -7.61 9.92 5.88
CA PHE A 253 -7.22 11.09 5.08
C PHE A 253 -8.13 12.29 5.32
N GLY A 254 -9.42 12.05 5.55
CA GLY A 254 -10.41 13.07 5.88
C GLY A 254 -10.22 13.71 7.26
N LYS A 255 -9.54 13.02 8.19
CA LYS A 255 -9.24 13.53 9.54
C LYS A 255 -7.90 14.26 9.65
N MET A 256 -6.93 13.95 8.79
CA MET A 256 -5.63 14.63 8.78
C MET A 256 -5.76 16.02 8.15
N PRO A 257 -5.00 17.05 8.58
CA PRO A 257 -4.98 18.37 7.93
C PRO A 257 -4.58 18.33 6.45
N ALA A 258 -4.63 19.47 5.74
CA ALA A 258 -4.26 19.52 4.32
C ALA A 258 -2.84 19.02 4.06
N THR A 259 -1.90 19.37 4.93
CA THR A 259 -0.54 18.83 5.00
C THR A 259 -0.21 18.56 6.46
N ALA A 260 0.59 17.53 6.74
CA ALA A 260 0.94 17.20 8.13
C ALA A 260 2.27 16.46 8.25
N ALA A 261 2.97 16.76 9.36
CA ALA A 261 4.02 15.93 9.94
C ALA A 261 3.48 15.34 11.25
N ILE A 262 3.20 14.04 11.27
CA ILE A 262 2.58 13.37 12.42
C ILE A 262 3.62 12.49 13.10
N ASN A 263 4.03 12.87 14.31
CA ASN A 263 4.93 12.10 15.15
C ASN A 263 4.14 11.10 16.00
N ASP A 264 4.41 9.82 15.84
CA ASP A 264 3.61 8.78 16.48
C ASP A 264 4.48 7.57 16.84
N ARG A 265 3.84 6.57 17.44
CA ARG A 265 4.41 5.25 17.69
C ARG A 265 3.37 4.17 17.44
N VAL A 266 3.75 3.18 16.65
CA VAL A 266 2.92 1.99 16.38
C VAL A 266 3.74 0.76 16.75
N GLY A 267 3.30 0.04 17.79
CA GLY A 267 4.12 -1.01 18.40
C GLY A 267 5.47 -0.47 18.91
N ASP A 268 6.55 -1.06 18.41
CA ASP A 268 7.93 -0.68 18.74
C ASP A 268 8.55 0.33 17.75
N ARG A 269 7.78 0.81 16.76
CA ARG A 269 8.28 1.72 15.71
C ARG A 269 7.96 3.17 16.03
N ASP A 270 9.00 3.98 16.19
CA ASP A 270 8.91 5.44 16.18
C ASP A 270 8.64 5.93 14.75
N LEU A 271 7.46 6.52 14.55
CA LEU A 271 6.87 6.79 13.24
C LEU A 271 6.74 8.29 12.99
N LEU A 272 7.10 8.72 11.79
CA LEU A 272 6.68 9.98 11.19
C LEU A 272 5.75 9.67 10.01
N VAL A 273 4.53 10.20 10.00
CA VAL A 273 3.70 10.24 8.78
C VAL A 273 3.79 11.62 8.14
N VAL A 274 4.30 11.66 6.92
CA VAL A 274 4.32 12.85 6.05
C VAL A 274 3.10 12.79 5.14
N PHE A 275 2.21 13.77 5.26
CA PHE A 275 0.94 13.77 4.54
C PHE A 275 0.75 15.02 3.68
N ASP A 276 0.25 14.84 2.46
CA ASP A 276 -0.32 15.89 1.61
C ASP A 276 -1.63 15.41 0.99
N ARG A 277 -2.73 16.05 1.38
CA ARG A 277 -4.08 15.72 0.92
C ARG A 277 -4.26 15.96 -0.57
N LYS A 278 -3.64 17.01 -1.12
CA LYS A 278 -3.85 17.41 -2.52
C LYS A 278 -3.36 16.34 -3.50
N SER A 279 -2.24 15.70 -3.19
CA SER A 279 -1.67 14.61 -3.97
C SER A 279 -2.04 13.20 -3.45
N ALA A 280 -2.91 13.12 -2.43
CA ALA A 280 -3.25 11.89 -1.72
C ALA A 280 -2.00 11.12 -1.22
N THR A 281 -0.95 11.85 -0.85
CA THR A 281 0.33 11.26 -0.45
C THR A 281 0.38 11.07 1.05
N ALA A 282 0.65 9.85 1.50
CA ALA A 282 0.92 9.53 2.90
C ALA A 282 2.16 8.62 2.96
N ILE A 283 3.27 9.14 3.49
CA ILE A 283 4.54 8.41 3.54
C ILE A 283 4.94 8.20 5.01
N PRO A 284 4.96 6.95 5.49
CA PRO A 284 5.48 6.63 6.80
C PRO A 284 6.99 6.42 6.78
N TYR A 285 7.69 7.11 7.67
CA TYR A 285 9.13 6.97 7.91
C TYR A 285 9.38 6.52 9.35
N SER A 286 10.49 5.82 9.58
CA SER A 286 11.08 5.80 10.90
C SER A 286 11.63 7.18 11.20
N ARG A 287 11.27 7.74 12.34
CA ARG A 287 11.84 9.02 12.83
C ARG A 287 13.13 8.83 13.63
N THR A 288 13.69 7.63 13.62
CA THR A 288 14.98 7.32 14.26
C THR A 288 16.11 7.48 13.26
N VAL A 289 17.07 8.34 13.57
CA VAL A 289 18.28 8.61 12.77
C VAL A 289 19.51 8.29 13.61
N GLY A 290 20.24 7.24 13.22
CA GLY A 290 21.26 6.66 14.10
C GLY A 290 20.60 6.11 15.36
N ASP A 291 21.09 6.55 16.53
CA ASP A 291 20.53 6.15 17.84
C ASP A 291 19.53 7.18 18.40
N GLN A 292 19.20 8.23 17.63
CA GLN A 292 18.38 9.34 18.09
C GLN A 292 16.99 9.28 17.46
N VAL A 293 15.96 9.34 18.31
CA VAL A 293 14.58 9.53 17.89
C VAL A 293 14.35 11.03 17.72
N LEU A 294 13.98 11.46 16.52
CA LEU A 294 13.72 12.86 16.19
C LEU A 294 12.24 13.20 16.26
N THR A 295 11.96 14.50 16.41
CA THR A 295 10.62 15.07 16.45
C THR A 295 10.48 16.08 15.33
N PHE A 296 9.56 15.83 14.39
CA PHE A 296 9.42 16.64 13.19
C PHE A 296 8.25 17.61 13.28
N LEU A 297 8.46 18.82 12.81
CA LEU A 297 7.43 19.84 12.63
C LEU A 297 7.23 20.10 11.14
N ALA A 298 5.98 20.37 10.75
CA ALA A 298 5.69 20.90 9.44
C ALA A 298 6.30 22.31 9.31
N HIS A 299 6.93 22.57 8.16
CA HIS A 299 7.56 23.84 7.88
C HIS A 299 7.15 24.31 6.47
N ASP A 300 6.71 25.56 6.38
CA ASP A 300 6.31 26.17 5.11
C ASP A 300 7.55 26.59 4.32
N ARG A 301 7.57 26.27 3.01
CA ARG A 301 8.59 26.76 2.08
C ARG A 301 7.96 27.26 0.79
N GLU A 302 8.48 28.36 0.27
CA GLU A 302 8.13 28.88 -1.06
C GLU A 302 8.95 28.20 -2.18
N ASP A 303 9.12 26.88 -2.13
CA ASP A 303 9.84 26.09 -3.15
C ASP A 303 8.89 25.17 -3.97
N GLY A 304 7.60 25.36 -3.76
CA GLY A 304 6.51 24.67 -4.44
C GLY A 304 6.40 23.19 -4.06
N TRP A 305 7.14 22.69 -3.07
CA TRP A 305 6.87 21.37 -2.50
C TRP A 305 5.64 21.42 -1.60
N PRO A 306 4.86 20.32 -1.50
CA PRO A 306 3.69 20.30 -0.64
C PRO A 306 4.02 20.49 0.84
N LEU A 307 5.16 19.95 1.29
CA LEU A 307 5.56 20.00 2.68
C LEU A 307 7.08 19.93 2.82
N ALA A 308 7.62 20.79 3.67
CA ALA A 308 8.94 20.62 4.25
C ALA A 308 8.82 20.33 5.74
N LEU A 309 9.91 19.82 6.30
CA LEU A 309 9.98 19.38 7.68
C LEU A 309 11.20 20.00 8.34
N ILE A 310 11.13 20.17 9.65
CA ILE A 310 12.28 20.52 10.49
C ILE A 310 12.28 19.62 11.72
N ASP A 311 13.44 19.10 12.10
CA ASP A 311 13.56 18.37 13.37
C ASP A 311 13.81 19.33 14.54
N ALA A 312 13.14 19.09 15.67
CA ALA A 312 13.21 19.94 16.86
C ALA A 312 14.58 19.87 17.55
N GLU A 313 15.29 18.75 17.38
CA GLU A 313 16.50 18.46 18.14
C GLU A 313 17.74 19.19 17.59
N THR A 314 17.82 19.37 16.27
CA THR A 314 18.97 19.97 15.60
C THR A 314 18.61 21.15 14.70
N GLY A 315 17.33 21.33 14.38
CA GLY A 315 16.87 22.31 13.42
C GLY A 315 17.28 21.98 11.98
N SER A 316 17.61 20.72 11.67
CA SER A 316 17.88 20.34 10.28
C SER A 316 16.58 20.36 9.49
N GLU A 317 16.64 20.88 8.27
CA GLU A 317 15.49 20.89 7.38
C GLU A 317 15.50 19.62 6.53
N TRP A 318 14.33 19.04 6.31
CA TRP A 318 14.13 17.84 5.53
C TRP A 318 13.04 18.08 4.49
N ASN A 319 13.18 17.45 3.33
CA ASN A 319 12.11 17.42 2.33
C ASN A 319 11.13 16.26 2.63
N MET A 320 10.01 16.24 1.91
CA MET A 320 8.99 15.19 2.08
C MET A 320 9.47 13.77 1.70
N LEU A 321 10.61 13.63 1.01
CA LEU A 321 11.27 12.36 0.73
C LEU A 321 12.11 11.85 1.92
N GLY A 322 12.04 12.52 3.06
CA GLY A 322 12.80 12.19 4.25
C GLY A 322 14.30 12.46 4.10
N GLN A 323 14.72 13.33 3.18
CA GLN A 323 16.12 13.70 3.03
C GLN A 323 16.41 15.04 3.72
N ALA A 324 17.42 15.06 4.58
CA ALA A 324 17.93 16.29 5.18
C ALA A 324 18.64 17.13 4.12
N ILE A 325 18.15 18.34 3.89
CA ILE A 325 18.66 19.26 2.87
C ILE A 325 19.60 20.33 3.45
N SER A 326 19.48 20.62 4.74
CA SER A 326 20.30 21.59 5.46
C SER A 326 20.48 21.17 6.94
N GLY A 327 21.30 21.92 7.70
CA GLY A 327 21.54 21.66 9.11
C GLY A 327 22.49 20.48 9.41
N PRO A 328 22.65 20.13 10.70
CA PRO A 328 23.56 19.08 11.16
C PRO A 328 23.36 17.70 10.52
N PHE A 329 22.13 17.33 10.14
CA PHE A 329 21.84 16.06 9.48
C PHE A 329 21.95 16.10 7.95
N LYS A 330 22.38 17.21 7.33
CA LYS A 330 22.42 17.35 5.85
C LYS A 330 23.01 16.12 5.16
N GLY A 331 22.23 15.56 4.22
CA GLY A 331 22.59 14.34 3.47
C GLY A 331 22.08 13.04 4.09
N ALA A 332 21.64 13.04 5.34
CA ALA A 332 20.93 11.92 5.95
C ALA A 332 19.58 11.67 5.26
N ARG A 333 19.09 10.43 5.38
CA ARG A 333 17.81 10.00 4.83
C ARG A 333 17.07 9.15 5.86
N LEU A 334 15.78 9.44 6.04
CA LEU A 334 14.88 8.63 6.85
C LEU A 334 14.59 7.29 6.18
N THR A 335 14.48 6.25 6.98
CA THR A 335 14.08 4.92 6.49
C THR A 335 12.57 4.90 6.28
N GLN A 336 12.12 4.77 5.03
CA GLN A 336 10.70 4.60 4.73
C GLN A 336 10.21 3.25 5.26
N LEU A 337 9.07 3.24 5.92
CA LEU A 337 8.44 2.03 6.43
C LEU A 337 7.44 1.49 5.40
N ALA A 338 7.34 0.16 5.31
CA ALA A 338 6.37 -0.49 4.44
C ALA A 338 4.96 -0.33 5.02
N ALA A 339 4.06 0.23 4.20
CA ALA A 339 2.66 0.47 4.51
C ALA A 339 1.91 0.70 3.18
N TYR A 340 0.59 0.82 3.24
CA TYR A 340 -0.21 1.09 2.05
C TYR A 340 -1.52 1.78 2.40
N ASN A 341 -2.13 2.43 1.41
CA ASN A 341 -3.46 3.01 1.55
C ASN A 341 -4.54 1.97 1.29
N SER A 342 -5.70 2.15 1.91
CA SER A 342 -6.87 1.30 1.72
C SER A 342 -8.14 2.09 1.90
N MET A 343 -9.20 1.71 1.21
CA MET A 343 -10.56 2.02 1.65
C MET A 343 -10.83 1.32 2.99
N TRP A 344 -11.50 2.02 3.90
CA TRP A 344 -11.74 1.57 5.27
C TRP A 344 -12.43 0.20 5.37
N PHE A 345 -13.44 -0.06 4.55
CA PHE A 345 -14.20 -1.32 4.61
C PHE A 345 -13.31 -2.55 4.34
N GLY A 346 -12.33 -2.42 3.44
CA GLY A 346 -11.33 -3.45 3.18
C GLY A 346 -10.38 -3.61 4.37
N TRP A 347 -9.79 -2.51 4.86
CA TRP A 347 -8.83 -2.52 5.96
C TRP A 347 -9.45 -3.10 7.25
N SER A 348 -10.60 -2.57 7.64
CA SER A 348 -11.29 -2.95 8.87
C SER A 348 -11.80 -4.40 8.88
N ALA A 349 -12.00 -5.03 7.71
CA ALA A 349 -12.35 -6.43 7.62
C ALA A 349 -11.20 -7.37 8.01
N TYR A 350 -9.95 -6.97 7.74
CA TYR A 350 -8.75 -7.69 8.15
C TYR A 350 -8.31 -7.33 9.57
N TRP A 351 -8.48 -6.07 9.98
CA TRP A 351 -8.09 -5.57 11.30
C TRP A 351 -9.24 -4.81 11.99
N PRO A 352 -10.27 -5.50 12.51
CA PRO A 352 -11.43 -4.84 13.13
C PRO A 352 -11.06 -4.04 14.39
N GLU A 353 -10.03 -4.47 15.11
CA GLU A 353 -9.51 -3.84 16.32
C GLU A 353 -8.43 -2.76 16.04
N THR A 354 -8.23 -2.41 14.78
CA THR A 354 -7.25 -1.39 14.39
C THR A 354 -7.48 -0.07 15.13
N LYS A 355 -6.42 0.50 15.68
CA LYS A 355 -6.47 1.83 16.31
C LYS A 355 -6.70 2.87 15.21
N ILE A 356 -7.53 3.87 15.48
CA ILE A 356 -7.73 4.99 14.56
C ILE A 356 -7.05 6.20 15.16
N TRP A 357 -6.18 6.86 14.40
CA TRP A 357 -5.55 8.13 14.79
C TRP A 357 -6.60 9.23 15.01
N GLN A 358 -6.46 10.03 16.07
CA GLN A 358 -7.46 11.02 16.51
C GLN A 358 -6.90 12.46 16.61
N GLY A 359 -5.79 12.76 15.94
CA GLY A 359 -5.21 14.11 15.92
C GLY A 359 -3.90 14.26 16.69
N GLU A 360 -3.39 13.20 17.30
CA GLU A 360 -2.18 13.23 18.13
C GLU A 360 -0.91 13.43 17.28
N GLY A 361 0.15 13.99 17.88
CA GLY A 361 1.48 13.98 17.25
C GLY A 361 1.75 15.08 16.21
N ILE A 362 0.77 15.94 15.93
CA ILE A 362 0.97 17.16 15.14
C ILE A 362 1.39 18.28 16.09
N LEU A 363 2.55 18.86 15.81
CA LEU A 363 3.13 19.95 16.59
C LEU A 363 2.97 21.28 15.85
N PRO A 364 2.82 22.41 16.55
CA PRO A 364 2.72 23.72 15.91
C PRO A 364 4.02 24.05 15.18
N SER A 365 3.93 24.71 14.02
CA SER A 365 5.11 25.17 13.29
C SER A 365 6.00 26.07 14.17
N PRO A 366 7.34 26.03 13.99
CA PRO A 366 8.29 26.83 14.79
C PRO A 366 8.07 28.35 14.70
#